data_AF-A0A972A796-F1
#
_entry.id   AF-A0A972A796-F1
#
_cell.length_a   1.000
_cell.length_b   1.000
_cell.length_c   1.000
_cell.angle_alpha   90.00
_cell.angle_beta   90.00
_cell.angle_gamma   90.00
#
_symmetry.space_group_name_H-M   'P 1'
#
loop_
_entity.id
_entity.type
_entity.pdbx_description
1 polymer ?
#
loop_
_entity_poly.entity_id
_entity_poly.type
_entity_poly.pdbx_seq_one_letter_code
_entity_poly.pdbx_strand_id
1 'polypeptide(L)' 'MMKTCVVGSLNMDLVATVDRFPKPGETIIGNDFATYPGGKGGNQAVALG' A
#
# COMPACT_ATOMS: atom_id res chain seq x y z
N MET A 1 -18.62 4.66 24.17
CA MET A 1 -17.65 4.44 23.08
C MET A 1 -18.07 3.19 22.33
N MET A 2 -18.32 3.28 21.02
CA MET A 2 -18.74 2.12 20.23
C MET A 2 -17.51 1.24 19.96
N LYS A 3 -17.60 -0.05 20.27
CA LYS A 3 -16.53 -1.01 19.95
C LYS A 3 -16.73 -1.47 18.51
N THR A 4 -15.74 -1.21 17.65
CA THR A 4 -15.77 -1.60 16.24
C THR A 4 -14.70 -2.66 15.98
N CYS A 5 -15.04 -3.67 15.17
CA CYS A 5 -14.12 -4.69 14.70
C CYS A 5 -14.07 -4.64 13.18
N VAL A 6 -12.87 -4.49 12.61
CA VAL A 6 -12.64 -4.54 11.16
C VAL A 6 -12.14 -5.92 10.80
N VAL A 7 -12.88 -6.61 9.93
CA VAL A 7 -12.46 -7.88 9.34
C VAL A 7 -12.15 -7.62 7.87
N GLY A 8 -10.88 -7.72 7.49
CA GLY A 8 -10.45 -7.40 6.13
C GLY A 8 -8.98 -7.72 5.89
N SER A 9 -8.50 -7.37 4.70
CA SER A 9 -7.12 -7.65 4.27
C SER A 9 -6.09 -6.77 4.97
N LEU A 10 -4.92 -7.36 5.21
CA LEU A 10 -3.72 -6.70 5.68
C LEU A 10 -2.57 -7.16 4.78
N ASN A 11 -1.85 -6.20 4.21
CA ASN A 11 -0.72 -6.46 3.32
C ASN A 11 0.51 -5.61 3.74
N MET A 12 1.67 -5.96 3.18
CA MET A 12 2.81 -5.06 3.09
C MET A 12 2.89 -4.52 1.66
N ASP A 13 2.67 -3.22 1.50
CA ASP A 13 2.78 -2.56 0.21
C ASP A 13 4.26 -2.26 -0.05
N LEU A 14 4.78 -2.78 -1.17
CA LEU A 14 6.13 -2.51 -1.66
C LEU A 14 6.03 -1.44 -2.74
N VAL A 15 6.46 -0.21 -2.45
CA VAL A 15 6.24 0.95 -3.32
C VAL A 15 7.57 1.38 -3.92
N ALA A 16 7.67 1.31 -5.25
CA ALA A 16 8.77 1.86 -6.03
C ALA A 16 8.30 3.13 -6.75
N THR A 17 9.01 4.25 -6.58
CA THR A 17 8.69 5.51 -7.27
C THR A 17 9.49 5.63 -8.56
N VAL A 18 8.81 6.00 -9.64
CA VAL A 18 9.37 6.16 -10.98
C VAL A 18 8.78 7.41 -11.64
N ASP A 19 9.51 8.04 -12.56
CA ASP A 19 9.04 9.26 -13.24
C ASP A 19 7.78 9.04 -14.09
N ARG A 20 7.56 7.80 -14.55
CA ARG A 20 6.39 7.37 -15.32
C ARG A 20 6.18 5.87 -15.21
N PHE A 21 5.00 5.41 -15.60
CA PHE A 21 4.75 3.97 -15.74
C PHE A 21 5.63 3.33 -16.83
N PRO A 22 6.14 2.10 -16.59
CA PRO A 22 6.87 1.36 -17.60
C PRO A 22 5.95 0.88 -18.72
N LYS A 23 6.48 0.80 -19.94
CA LYS A 23 5.80 0.15 -21.07
C LYS A 23 5.91 -1.37 -20.96
N PRO A 24 5.05 -2.15 -21.64
CA PRO A 24 5.19 -3.61 -21.66
C PRO A 24 6.59 -4.04 -22.12
N GLY A 25 7.26 -4.88 -21.31
CA GLY A 25 8.61 -5.39 -21.57
C GLY A 25 9.76 -4.44 -21.19
N GLU A 26 9.47 -3.22 -20.72
CA GLU A 26 10.48 -2.25 -20.33
C GLU A 26 10.97 -2.46 -18.89
N THR A 27 12.26 -2.24 -18.65
CA THR A 27 12.82 -2.07 -17.29
C THR A 27 13.29 -0.63 -17.14
N ILE A 28 12.88 0.04 -16.05
CA ILE A 28 13.28 1.42 -15.73
C ILE A 28 13.92 1.46 -14.34
N ILE A 29 14.82 2.42 -14.12
CA ILE A 29 15.44 2.66 -12.81
C ILE A 29 14.44 3.42 -11.93
N GLY A 30 14.23 2.94 -10.70
CA GLY A 30 13.43 3.60 -9.70
C GLY A 30 14.20 4.75 -9.03
N ASN A 31 13.46 5.77 -8.60
CA ASN A 31 14.00 6.91 -7.86
C ASN A 31 14.04 6.66 -6.35
N ASP A 32 13.11 5.83 -5.84
CA ASP A 32 13.01 5.49 -4.42
C ASP A 32 12.28 4.15 -4.22
N PHE A 33 12.48 3.54 -3.05
CA PHE A 33 11.80 2.33 -2.61
C PHE A 33 11.45 2.39 -1.12
N ALA A 34 10.18 2.13 -0.80
CA ALA A 34 9.68 2.13 0.56
C ALA A 34 8.66 1.01 0.81
N THR A 35 8.49 0.65 2.08
CA THR A 35 7.50 -0.33 2.54
C THR A 35 6.47 0.36 3.42
N TYR A 36 5.19 0.01 3.22
CA TYR A 36 4.09 0.56 4.00
C TYR A 36 3.13 -0.55 4.44
N PRO A 37 2.62 -0.51 5.68
CA PRO A 37 1.44 -1.31 6.02
C PRO A 37 0.28 -0.91 5.10
N GLY A 38 -0.39 -1.90 4.53
CA GLY A 38 -1.46 -1.68 3.57
C GLY A 38 -2.58 -2.69 3.68
N GLY A 39 -3.34 -2.82 2.60
CA GLY A 39 -4.56 -3.62 2.57
C GLY A 39 -5.79 -2.82 3.01
N LYS A 40 -6.92 -3.08 2.34
CA LYS A 40 -8.15 -2.30 2.55
C LYS A 40 -8.64 -2.42 4.00
N GLY A 41 -8.53 -3.60 4.61
CA GLY A 41 -8.90 -3.81 6.01
C GLY A 41 -7.98 -3.08 6.97
N GLY A 42 -6.66 -3.19 6.79
CA GLY A 42 -5.65 -2.47 7.57
C GLY A 42 -5.86 -0.95 7.51
N ASN A 43 -6.04 -0.40 6.31
CA ASN A 43 -6.25 1.04 6.12
C ASN A 43 -7.56 1.52 6.76
N GLN A 44 -8.64 0.74 6.67
CA GLN A 44 -9.91 1.07 7.34
C GLN A 44 -9.78 1.00 8.87
N ALA A 45 -9.07 -0.01 9.40
CA ALA A 45 -8.87 -0.16 10.83
C ALA A 45 -8.07 1.01 11.42
N VAL A 46 -7.02 1.46 10.73
CA VAL A 46 -6.25 2.65 11.14
C VAL A 46 -7.09 3.92 11.05
N ALA A 47 -7.91 4.09 10.02
CA ALA A 47 -8.76 5.28 9.87
C ALA A 47 -9.87 5.40 10.94
N LEU A 48 -10.24 4.29 11.59
CA LEU A 48 -11.22 4.27 12.68
C LEU A 48 -10.61 4.47 14.07
N GLY A 49 -9.28 4.32 14.19
CA GLY A 49 -8.52 4.53 15.43
C GLY A 49 -8.16 5.99 15.63
#